data_AF-A0A7S0NNC7-F1
#
_entry.id   AF-A0A7S0NNC7-F1
#
_cell.length_a   1.000
_cell.length_b   1.000
_cell.length_c   1.000
_cell.angle_alpha   90.00
_cell.angle_beta   90.00
_cell.angle_gamma   90.00
#
_symmetry.space_group_name_H-M   'P 1'
#
loop_
_entity.id
_entity.type
_entity.pdbx_description
1 polymer ?
#
loop_
_entity_poly.entity_id
_entity_poly.type
_entity_poly.pdbx_seq_one_letter_code
_entity_poly.pdbx_strand_id
1 'polypeptide(L)'
;AASFCRMPFSPAEARTAFRALLESSETLFEGLKRRSPEICAVDLTDYMRFLALKVAAKDFHAALLSPPSAVDAIWHAHLLDTLSYEEACAAAGVPSEFRVIHHNPDGGLDVLARAARQQRALLFYKQAFGAPPKGNWGDDRKRSASASPQTRVVTARAACSSIINLKVGTQDGAEMKHRQRMTTPLSKAMDAFCNRQKIARSSVRFLFKGQRFRNTQTPADLDMEDGDIIDVVVEQMGC
;
A
#
# COMPACT_ATOMS: atom_id res chain seq x y z
N ALA A 1 22.45 9.57 -36.23
CA ALA A 1 22.17 10.42 -35.06
C ALA A 1 20.66 10.54 -34.90
N ALA A 2 20.05 9.69 -34.06
CA ALA A 2 18.61 9.77 -33.80
C ALA A 2 18.37 10.82 -32.72
N SER A 3 17.73 11.92 -33.12
CA SER A 3 17.22 12.94 -32.21
C SER A 3 16.17 12.30 -31.29
N PHE A 4 16.58 11.86 -30.11
CA PHE A 4 15.67 11.54 -29.03
C PHE A 4 15.03 12.85 -28.60
N CYS A 5 13.82 13.11 -29.11
CA CYS A 5 12.93 14.14 -28.61
C CYS A 5 12.84 13.93 -27.09
N ARG A 6 13.48 14.80 -26.30
CA ARG A 6 13.40 14.76 -24.85
C ARG A 6 11.93 14.96 -24.51
N MET A 7 11.25 13.87 -24.15
CA MET A 7 9.88 13.92 -23.64
C MET A 7 9.82 15.01 -22.56
N PRO A 8 8.88 15.97 -22.63
CA PRO A 8 8.79 17.04 -21.67
C PRO A 8 8.35 16.46 -20.33
N PHE A 9 9.30 16.20 -19.44
CA PHE A 9 9.06 15.85 -18.06
C PHE A 9 9.86 16.80 -17.17
N SER A 10 9.17 17.50 -16.27
CA SER A 10 9.77 18.40 -15.31
C SER A 10 9.63 17.84 -13.89
N PRO A 11 10.73 17.39 -13.26
CA PRO A 11 10.70 16.94 -11.86
C PRO A 11 10.23 18.05 -10.89
N ALA A 12 10.49 19.31 -11.23
CA ALA A 12 10.03 20.45 -10.45
C ALA A 12 8.51 20.61 -10.52
N GLU A 13 7.91 20.50 -11.72
CA GLU A 13 6.45 20.52 -11.88
C GLU A 13 5.80 19.37 -11.12
N ALA A 14 6.38 18.16 -11.16
CA ALA A 14 5.87 17.03 -10.40
C ALA A 14 5.87 17.30 -8.88
N ARG A 15 6.92 17.94 -8.35
CA ARG A 15 6.96 18.29 -6.92
C ARG A 15 5.96 19.39 -6.57
N THR A 16 5.77 20.38 -7.43
CA THR A 16 4.78 21.45 -7.22
C THR A 16 3.36 20.89 -7.22
N ALA A 17 3.01 20.09 -8.23
CA ALA A 17 1.70 19.44 -8.32
C ALA A 17 1.43 18.54 -7.10
N PHE A 18 2.42 17.75 -6.67
CA PHE A 18 2.30 16.91 -5.48
C PHE A 18 2.10 17.73 -4.21
N ARG A 19 2.80 18.86 -4.04
CA ARG A 19 2.64 19.74 -2.88
C ARG A 19 1.22 20.30 -2.80
N ALA A 20 0.68 20.78 -3.92
CA ALA A 20 -0.69 21.31 -3.96
C ALA A 20 -1.74 20.25 -3.56
N LEU A 21 -1.59 19.01 -4.05
CA LEU A 21 -2.44 17.89 -3.64
C LEU A 21 -2.31 17.59 -2.14
N LEU A 22 -1.09 17.64 -1.60
CA LEU A 22 -0.82 17.35 -0.19
C LEU A 22 -1.41 18.42 0.74
N GLU A 23 -1.36 19.70 0.36
CA GLU A 23 -1.90 20.81 1.14
C GLU A 23 -3.44 20.76 1.27
N SER A 24 -4.13 20.21 0.28
CA SER A 24 -5.58 20.03 0.27
C SER A 24 -6.04 18.58 0.46
N SER A 25 -5.17 17.69 0.96
CA SER A 25 -5.45 16.25 0.96
C SER A 25 -6.60 15.83 1.87
N GLU A 26 -6.87 16.58 2.93
CA GLU A 26 -7.94 16.25 3.87
C GLU A 26 -9.33 16.50 3.29
N THR A 27 -9.50 17.54 2.49
CA THR A 27 -10.77 17.85 1.83
C THR A 27 -10.92 17.08 0.52
N LEU A 28 -9.89 17.10 -0.34
CA LEU A 28 -9.94 16.50 -1.67
C LEU A 28 -10.21 15.00 -1.66
N PHE A 29 -9.72 14.28 -0.64
CA PHE A 29 -9.82 12.81 -0.59
C PHE A 29 -10.72 12.30 0.55
N GLU A 30 -11.50 13.16 1.20
CA GLU A 30 -12.37 12.76 2.33
C GLU A 30 -13.37 11.68 1.92
N GLY A 31 -14.09 11.90 0.82
CA GLY A 31 -15.07 10.95 0.30
C GLY A 31 -14.44 9.63 -0.12
N LEU A 32 -13.24 9.70 -0.72
CA LEU A 32 -12.47 8.52 -1.11
C LEU A 32 -12.05 7.69 0.10
N LYS A 33 -11.48 8.31 1.13
CA LYS A 33 -11.11 7.65 2.39
C LYS A 33 -12.32 7.00 3.08
N ARG A 34 -13.49 7.65 3.02
CA ARG A 34 -14.74 7.12 3.62
C ARG A 34 -15.28 5.90 2.89
N ARG A 35 -15.23 5.87 1.55
CA ARG A 35 -15.73 4.74 0.74
C ARG A 35 -14.73 3.58 0.67
N SER A 36 -13.45 3.88 0.85
CA SER A 36 -12.36 2.92 0.78
C SER A 36 -11.44 3.05 2.00
N PRO A 37 -11.92 2.64 3.20
CA PRO A 37 -11.17 2.73 4.45
C PRO A 37 -9.89 1.88 4.46
N GLU A 38 -9.78 0.91 3.56
CA GLU A 38 -8.58 0.11 3.32
C GLU A 38 -7.43 0.91 2.69
N ILE A 39 -7.71 2.06 2.08
CA ILE A 39 -6.68 2.93 1.50
C ILE A 39 -5.88 3.55 2.62
N CYS A 40 -4.61 3.20 2.65
CA CYS A 40 -3.73 3.62 3.70
C CYS A 40 -2.92 4.86 3.29
N ALA A 41 -2.40 5.62 4.26
CA ALA A 41 -1.78 6.93 4.00
C ALA A 41 -0.61 6.90 2.99
N VAL A 42 0.19 5.82 2.99
CA VAL A 42 1.31 5.64 2.04
C VAL A 42 0.79 5.45 0.62
N ASP A 43 -0.24 4.62 0.44
CA ASP A 43 -0.81 4.35 -0.89
C ASP A 43 -1.52 5.58 -1.45
N LEU A 44 -2.24 6.33 -0.59
CA LEU A 44 -2.82 7.62 -0.96
C LEU A 44 -1.74 8.63 -1.36
N THR A 45 -0.62 8.65 -0.63
CA THR A 45 0.52 9.50 -0.98
C THR A 45 1.12 9.14 -2.34
N ASP A 46 1.27 7.84 -2.62
CA ASP A 46 1.76 7.36 -3.91
C ASP A 46 0.78 7.62 -5.05
N TYR A 47 -0.52 7.57 -4.79
CA TYR A 47 -1.55 8.00 -5.73
C TYR A 47 -1.44 9.49 -6.05
N MET A 48 -1.30 10.37 -5.05
CA MET A 48 -1.07 11.79 -5.27
C MET A 48 0.22 12.05 -6.07
N ARG A 49 1.31 11.33 -5.77
CA ARG A 49 2.54 11.39 -6.56
C ARG A 49 2.28 10.98 -8.01
N PHE A 50 1.49 9.94 -8.25
CA PHE A 50 1.17 9.50 -9.60
C PHE A 50 0.38 10.53 -10.39
N LEU A 51 -0.64 11.18 -9.80
CA LEU A 51 -1.34 12.30 -10.44
C LEU A 51 -0.37 13.44 -10.79
N ALA A 52 0.54 13.77 -9.89
CA ALA A 52 1.56 14.78 -10.13
C ALA A 52 2.52 14.41 -11.28
N LEU A 53 2.87 13.13 -11.43
CA LEU A 53 3.66 12.64 -12.57
C LEU A 53 2.89 12.79 -13.90
N LYS A 54 1.58 12.53 -13.90
CA LYS A 54 0.72 12.72 -15.09
C LYS A 54 0.73 14.18 -15.53
N VAL A 55 0.57 15.12 -14.59
CA VAL A 55 0.60 16.57 -14.89
C VAL A 55 1.98 17.00 -15.42
N ALA A 56 3.07 16.57 -14.76
CA ALA A 56 4.43 16.92 -15.16
C ALA A 56 4.86 16.32 -16.51
N ALA A 57 4.24 15.22 -16.93
CA ALA A 57 4.46 14.58 -18.23
C ALA A 57 3.43 15.00 -19.30
N LYS A 58 2.48 15.90 -18.96
CA LYS A 58 1.34 16.29 -19.80
C LYS A 58 0.53 15.09 -20.32
N ASP A 59 0.41 14.04 -19.50
CA ASP A 59 -0.24 12.77 -19.85
C ASP A 59 -1.73 12.78 -19.50
N PHE A 60 -2.47 13.74 -20.05
CA PHE A 60 -3.89 13.94 -19.73
C PHE A 60 -4.83 12.91 -20.40
N HIS A 61 -4.34 12.18 -21.41
CA HIS A 61 -5.10 11.10 -22.08
C HIS A 61 -4.67 9.68 -21.67
N ALA A 62 -3.87 9.56 -20.59
CA ALA A 62 -3.35 8.30 -20.07
C ALA A 62 -2.63 7.38 -21.08
N ALA A 63 -1.92 7.98 -22.02
CA ALA A 63 -1.16 7.28 -23.05
C ALA A 63 0.29 6.99 -22.62
N LEU A 64 0.87 7.76 -21.69
CA LEU A 64 2.31 7.74 -21.44
C LEU A 64 2.73 6.97 -20.20
N LEU A 65 1.92 7.02 -19.14
CA LEU A 65 2.25 6.48 -17.82
C LEU A 65 1.18 5.50 -17.35
N SER A 66 1.62 4.44 -16.69
CA SER A 66 0.75 3.50 -16.01
C SER A 66 1.19 3.39 -14.57
N PRO A 67 0.27 3.44 -13.60
CA PRO A 67 0.61 3.26 -12.20
C PRO A 67 0.84 1.76 -11.91
N PRO A 68 1.44 1.43 -10.76
CA PRO A 68 1.35 0.07 -10.22
C PRO A 68 -0.09 -0.30 -9.85
N SER A 69 -0.43 -1.59 -9.83
CA SER A 69 -1.81 -2.06 -9.57
C SER A 69 -2.47 -1.48 -8.30
N ALA A 70 -1.73 -1.30 -7.20
CA ALA A 70 -2.28 -0.74 -5.96
C ALA A 70 -2.73 0.72 -6.13
N VAL A 71 -1.91 1.53 -6.80
CA VAL A 71 -2.22 2.93 -7.10
C VAL A 71 -3.33 3.02 -8.17
N ASP A 72 -3.35 2.07 -9.11
CA ASP A 72 -4.40 1.95 -10.12
C ASP A 72 -5.78 1.75 -9.48
N ALA A 73 -5.88 0.88 -8.47
CA ALA A 73 -7.14 0.64 -7.75
C ALA A 73 -7.67 1.90 -7.05
N ILE A 74 -6.78 2.69 -6.43
CA ILE A 74 -7.14 3.97 -5.81
C ILE A 74 -7.62 4.96 -6.86
N TRP A 75 -6.95 5.02 -8.02
CA TRP A 75 -7.35 5.90 -9.11
C TRP A 75 -8.75 5.54 -9.61
N HIS A 76 -9.03 4.26 -9.83
CA HIS A 76 -10.36 3.78 -10.21
C HIS A 76 -11.43 4.18 -9.19
N ALA A 77 -11.16 3.99 -7.89
CA ALA A 77 -12.10 4.37 -6.84
C ALA A 77 -12.36 5.89 -6.82
N HIS A 78 -11.35 6.71 -7.09
CA HIS A 78 -11.49 8.16 -7.15
C HIS A 78 -12.27 8.61 -8.39
N LEU A 79 -12.11 7.96 -9.55
CA LEU A 79 -12.86 8.29 -10.77
C LEU A 79 -14.39 8.21 -10.60
N LEU A 80 -14.88 7.43 -9.63
CA LEU A 80 -16.31 7.31 -9.32
C LEU A 80 -16.88 8.56 -8.63
N ASP A 81 -16.03 9.42 -8.08
CA ASP A 81 -16.41 10.70 -7.47
C ASP A 81 -15.94 11.84 -8.37
N THR A 82 -16.74 12.13 -9.38
CA THR A 82 -16.33 12.97 -10.51
C THR A 82 -16.01 14.41 -10.09
N LEU A 83 -16.67 14.93 -9.04
CA LEU A 83 -16.43 16.28 -8.53
C LEU A 83 -15.10 16.34 -7.79
N SER A 84 -14.91 15.47 -6.80
CA SER A 84 -13.65 15.35 -6.04
C SER A 84 -12.46 15.07 -6.95
N TYR A 85 -12.67 14.26 -8.00
CA TYR A 85 -11.63 13.96 -8.99
C TYR A 85 -11.25 15.16 -9.84
N GLU A 86 -12.22 15.96 -10.29
CA GLU A 86 -11.97 17.19 -11.02
C GLU A 86 -11.25 18.23 -10.16
N GLU A 87 -11.67 18.40 -8.91
CA GLU A 87 -11.02 19.31 -7.95
C GLU A 87 -9.57 18.90 -7.70
N ALA A 88 -9.29 17.60 -7.55
CA ALA A 88 -7.93 17.09 -7.41
C ALA A 88 -7.10 17.31 -8.68
N CYS A 89 -7.68 17.14 -9.87
CA CYS A 89 -7.02 17.45 -11.13
C CYS A 89 -6.67 18.94 -11.23
N ALA A 90 -7.61 19.83 -10.91
CA ALA A 90 -7.40 21.27 -10.89
C ALA A 90 -6.31 21.66 -9.89
N ALA A 91 -6.35 21.12 -8.66
CA ALA A 91 -5.33 21.36 -7.63
C ALA A 91 -3.94 20.88 -8.07
N ALA A 92 -3.85 19.74 -8.78
CA ALA A 92 -2.61 19.24 -9.32
C ALA A 92 -2.05 20.10 -10.48
N GLY A 93 -2.82 21.03 -11.02
CA GLY A 93 -2.42 21.90 -12.13
C GLY A 93 -2.77 21.35 -13.51
N VAL A 94 -3.83 20.54 -13.62
CA VAL A 94 -4.39 20.17 -14.93
C VAL A 94 -4.98 21.43 -15.59
N PRO A 95 -4.60 21.77 -16.84
CA PRO A 95 -5.15 22.93 -17.51
C PRO A 95 -6.66 22.83 -17.74
N SER A 96 -7.34 23.98 -17.76
CA SER A 96 -8.80 24.04 -17.92
C SER A 96 -9.29 23.48 -19.25
N GLU A 97 -8.45 23.46 -20.30
CA GLU A 97 -8.81 22.81 -21.56
C GLU A 97 -8.94 21.28 -21.46
N PHE A 98 -8.23 20.65 -20.51
CA PHE A 98 -8.32 19.21 -20.28
C PHE A 98 -9.29 18.86 -19.14
N ARG A 99 -9.43 19.75 -18.13
CA ARG A 99 -10.20 19.59 -16.87
C ARG A 99 -9.74 18.44 -15.97
N VAL A 100 -9.59 17.25 -16.53
CA VAL A 100 -9.26 16.02 -15.82
C VAL A 100 -8.18 15.21 -16.55
N ILE A 101 -7.51 14.34 -15.82
CA ILE A 101 -6.69 13.28 -16.43
C ILE A 101 -7.65 12.14 -16.80
N HIS A 102 -7.75 11.79 -18.07
CA HIS A 102 -8.59 10.67 -18.50
C HIS A 102 -7.98 9.32 -18.09
N HIS A 103 -8.83 8.32 -17.92
CA HIS A 103 -8.44 6.94 -17.70
C HIS A 103 -8.74 6.10 -18.94
N ASN A 104 -7.82 5.20 -19.31
CA ASN A 104 -8.03 4.23 -20.39
C ASN A 104 -8.30 2.84 -19.78
N PRO A 105 -9.56 2.36 -19.76
CA PRO A 105 -9.92 1.05 -19.20
C PRO A 105 -9.23 -0.11 -19.92
N ASP A 106 -8.97 0.04 -21.22
CA ASP A 106 -8.34 -0.98 -22.05
C ASP A 106 -6.81 -0.91 -22.00
N GLY A 107 -6.25 0.05 -21.27
CA GLY A 107 -4.81 0.21 -21.11
C GLY A 107 -4.11 -1.01 -20.50
N GLY A 108 -4.85 -1.94 -19.89
CA GLY A 108 -4.30 -3.20 -19.37
C GLY A 108 -4.15 -4.32 -20.39
N LEU A 109 -4.79 -4.25 -21.57
CA LEU A 109 -4.87 -5.37 -22.51
C LEU A 109 -3.52 -5.69 -23.17
N ASP A 110 -2.73 -4.66 -23.50
CA ASP A 110 -1.35 -4.82 -23.95
C ASP A 110 -0.39 -4.81 -22.75
N VAL A 111 -0.03 -6.00 -22.29
CA VAL A 111 0.85 -6.23 -21.15
C VAL A 111 2.26 -5.64 -21.37
N LEU A 112 2.78 -5.68 -22.60
CA LEU A 112 4.11 -5.15 -22.90
C LEU A 112 4.10 -3.61 -22.92
N ALA A 113 3.11 -3.01 -23.55
CA ALA A 113 2.95 -1.56 -23.55
C ALA A 113 2.64 -1.02 -22.14
N ARG A 114 1.84 -1.72 -21.34
CA ARG A 114 1.64 -1.37 -19.92
C ARG A 114 2.95 -1.43 -19.15
N ALA A 115 3.75 -2.50 -19.29
CA ALA A 115 5.02 -2.61 -18.60
C ALA A 115 6.01 -1.48 -18.99
N ALA A 116 6.06 -1.10 -20.26
CA ALA A 116 6.87 0.03 -20.72
C ALA A 116 6.43 1.36 -20.08
N ARG A 117 5.11 1.60 -19.99
CA ARG A 117 4.54 2.80 -19.33
C ARG A 117 4.79 2.80 -17.82
N GLN A 118 4.72 1.64 -17.15
CA GLN A 118 5.09 1.50 -15.73
C GLN A 118 6.57 1.77 -15.49
N GLN A 119 7.45 1.27 -16.36
CA GLN A 119 8.89 1.54 -16.27
C GLN A 119 9.19 3.03 -16.45
N ARG A 120 8.49 3.69 -17.38
CA ARG A 120 8.58 5.15 -17.57
C ARG A 120 8.09 5.90 -16.32
N ALA A 121 6.94 5.51 -15.76
CA ALA A 121 6.41 6.11 -14.53
C ALA A 121 7.39 5.96 -13.36
N LEU A 122 8.02 4.79 -13.19
CA LEU A 122 9.05 4.56 -12.18
C LEU A 122 10.29 5.44 -12.38
N LEU A 123 10.70 5.68 -13.63
CA LEU A 123 11.82 6.56 -13.95
C LEU A 123 11.51 8.00 -13.56
N PHE A 124 10.33 8.50 -13.94
CA PHE A 124 9.87 9.84 -13.57
C PHE A 124 9.68 10.00 -12.07
N TYR A 125 9.12 8.99 -11.39
CA TYR A 125 9.03 8.94 -9.95
C TYR A 125 10.40 9.15 -9.30
N LYS A 126 11.41 8.38 -9.73
CA LYS A 126 12.77 8.46 -9.18
C LYS A 126 13.40 9.84 -9.36
N GLN A 127 13.16 10.49 -10.50
CA GLN A 127 13.66 11.83 -10.77
C GLN A 127 12.96 12.91 -9.92
N ALA A 128 11.68 12.76 -9.62
CA ALA A 128 10.91 13.75 -8.86
C ALA A 128 11.02 13.57 -7.35
N PHE A 129 10.91 12.34 -6.86
CA PHE A 129 10.68 11.99 -5.46
C PHE A 129 11.73 11.05 -4.85
N GLY A 130 12.72 10.61 -5.63
CA GLY A 130 13.75 9.68 -5.18
C GLY A 130 13.28 8.21 -5.16
N ALA A 131 13.91 7.38 -4.33
CA ALA A 131 13.58 5.95 -4.29
C ALA A 131 12.13 5.74 -3.82
N PRO A 132 11.32 4.94 -4.54
CA PRO A 132 9.97 4.65 -4.10
C PRO A 132 9.97 3.81 -2.81
N PRO A 133 8.92 3.94 -1.97
CA PRO A 133 8.74 3.08 -0.82
C PRO A 133 8.70 1.61 -1.24
N LYS A 134 9.29 0.73 -0.42
CA LYS A 134 9.34 -0.71 -0.71
C LYS A 134 7.91 -1.26 -0.85
N GLY A 135 7.58 -1.83 -2.01
CA GLY A 135 6.38 -2.64 -2.20
C GLY A 135 5.47 -2.22 -3.34
N ASN A 136 5.34 -0.91 -3.62
CA ASN A 136 4.31 -0.44 -4.55
C ASN A 136 4.82 -0.18 -5.95
N TRP A 137 6.01 0.39 -6.12
CA TRP A 137 6.53 0.75 -7.44
C TRP A 137 7.53 -0.28 -7.97
N GLY A 138 7.17 -0.99 -9.05
CA GLY A 138 7.96 -2.06 -9.68
C GLY A 138 7.30 -2.60 -10.96
N ASP A 139 7.92 -3.59 -11.62
CA ASP A 139 7.32 -4.28 -12.78
C ASP A 139 6.33 -5.34 -12.28
N ASP A 140 5.04 -5.14 -12.56
CA ASP A 140 3.99 -6.06 -12.13
C ASP A 140 4.17 -7.48 -12.70
N ARG A 141 4.85 -7.64 -13.86
CA ARG A 141 5.19 -8.96 -14.44
C ARG A 141 6.21 -9.71 -13.60
N LYS A 142 7.14 -8.99 -12.95
CA LYS A 142 8.11 -9.61 -12.03
C LYS A 142 7.45 -10.05 -10.73
N ARG A 143 6.40 -9.34 -10.32
CA ARG A 143 5.57 -9.72 -9.16
C ARG A 143 4.73 -10.97 -9.47
N SER A 144 4.16 -11.06 -10.68
CA SER A 144 3.39 -12.24 -11.11
C SER A 144 4.27 -13.46 -11.37
N ALA A 145 5.50 -13.29 -11.86
CA ALA A 145 6.43 -14.39 -12.14
C ALA A 145 7.01 -15.06 -10.89
N SER A 146 7.02 -14.38 -9.73
CA SER A 146 7.45 -14.95 -8.45
C SER A 146 6.34 -15.66 -7.66
N ALA A 147 5.10 -15.70 -8.19
CA ALA A 147 3.96 -16.30 -7.52
C ALA A 147 3.65 -17.68 -8.11
N SER A 148 3.93 -18.75 -7.34
CA SER A 148 3.49 -20.11 -7.68
C SER A 148 1.96 -20.20 -7.76
N PRO A 149 1.40 -21.04 -8.65
CA PRO A 149 -0.04 -21.14 -8.86
C PRO A 149 -0.67 -22.02 -7.78
N GLN A 150 -0.99 -21.43 -6.62
CA GLN A 150 -2.01 -21.99 -5.74
C GLN A 150 -2.99 -20.89 -5.32
N THR A 151 -4.20 -21.05 -5.85
CA THR A 151 -5.47 -20.50 -5.36
C THR A 151 -5.58 -18.98 -5.30
N ARG A 152 -6.25 -18.43 -6.32
CA ARG A 152 -6.81 -17.07 -6.33
C ARG A 152 -7.84 -16.94 -5.21
N VAL A 153 -7.38 -16.54 -4.03
CA VAL A 153 -8.16 -15.75 -3.09
C VAL A 153 -7.45 -14.42 -2.99
N VAL A 154 -8.21 -13.36 -3.23
CA VAL A 154 -7.81 -11.96 -3.04
C VAL A 154 -7.26 -11.84 -1.62
N THR A 155 -5.94 -11.96 -1.48
CA THR A 155 -5.26 -11.74 -0.19
C THR A 155 -4.74 -10.32 -0.25
N ALA A 156 -5.44 -9.47 0.49
CA ALA A 156 -5.00 -8.13 0.86
C ALA A 156 -3.55 -8.21 1.31
N ARG A 157 -2.62 -7.64 0.53
CA ARG A 157 -1.20 -7.67 0.86
C ARG A 157 -0.53 -6.36 0.51
N ALA A 158 -0.67 -5.44 1.46
CA ALA A 158 0.37 -4.60 2.05
C ALA A 158 -0.32 -3.41 2.73
N ALA A 159 -1.10 -3.68 3.78
CA ALA A 159 -1.60 -2.61 4.63
C ALA A 159 -0.41 -1.76 5.09
N CYS A 160 -0.55 -0.44 4.98
CA CYS A 160 0.41 0.53 5.50
C CYS A 160 0.95 0.10 6.86
N SER A 161 2.18 0.51 7.12
CA SER A 161 2.90 0.29 8.37
C SER A 161 2.28 0.99 9.59
N SER A 162 0.99 0.75 9.86
CA SER A 162 0.33 1.05 11.11
C SER A 162 0.93 0.15 12.19
N ILE A 163 1.29 0.77 13.31
CA ILE A 163 1.79 0.07 14.48
C ILE A 163 0.59 -0.10 15.41
N ILE A 164 0.33 -1.34 15.83
CA ILE A 164 -0.75 -1.69 16.74
C ILE A 164 -0.17 -2.14 18.09
N ASN A 165 -0.95 -1.96 19.15
CA ASN A 165 -0.66 -2.45 20.48
C ASN A 165 -1.39 -3.78 20.69
N LEU A 166 -0.63 -4.87 20.81
CA LEU A 166 -1.16 -6.20 21.11
C LEU A 166 -1.00 -6.50 22.60
N LYS A 167 -1.96 -7.21 23.18
CA LYS A 167 -1.87 -7.79 24.52
C LYS A 167 -1.63 -9.29 24.38
N VAL A 168 -0.58 -9.80 24.99
CA VAL A 168 -0.29 -11.24 25.01
C VAL A 168 -0.51 -11.72 26.45
N GLY A 169 -1.49 -12.60 26.66
CA GLY A 169 -1.94 -13.01 27.99
C GLY A 169 -2.01 -14.52 28.16
N THR A 170 -1.70 -15.04 29.34
CA THR A 170 -1.98 -16.43 29.73
C THR A 170 -3.26 -16.53 30.56
N GLN A 171 -3.85 -17.73 30.62
CA GLN A 171 -4.99 -18.02 31.50
C GLN A 171 -4.68 -17.76 32.99
N ASP A 172 -3.41 -17.86 33.39
CA ASP A 172 -2.96 -17.63 34.76
C ASP A 172 -2.84 -16.13 35.15
N GLY A 173 -3.29 -15.21 34.28
CA GLY A 173 -3.32 -13.77 34.54
C GLY A 173 -2.04 -12.99 34.21
N ALA A 174 -1.02 -13.62 33.63
CA ALA A 174 0.17 -12.91 33.16
C ALA A 174 -0.07 -12.26 31.80
N GLU A 175 -0.06 -10.92 31.74
CA GLU A 175 -0.24 -10.14 30.52
C GLU A 175 1.00 -9.31 30.16
N MET A 176 1.27 -9.19 28.86
CA MET A 176 2.32 -8.35 28.30
C MET A 176 1.77 -7.53 27.13
N LYS A 177 1.90 -6.20 27.22
CA LYS A 177 1.66 -5.31 26.08
C LYS A 177 2.88 -5.34 25.15
N HIS A 178 2.64 -5.54 23.86
CA HIS A 178 3.67 -5.56 22.82
C HIS A 178 3.25 -4.68 21.64
N ARG A 179 4.12 -3.75 21.27
CA ARG A 179 3.87 -2.82 20.16
C ARG A 179 4.48 -3.39 18.89
N GLN A 180 3.66 -3.72 17.89
CA GLN A 180 4.09 -4.38 16.66
C GLN A 180 3.54 -3.71 15.40
N ARG A 181 4.31 -3.73 14.31
CA ARG A 181 3.84 -3.29 12.99
C ARG A 181 2.93 -4.35 12.38
N MET A 182 1.89 -3.92 11.68
CA MET A 182 0.99 -4.78 10.89
C MET A 182 1.72 -5.68 9.88
N THR A 183 2.91 -5.26 9.43
CA THR A 183 3.74 -5.97 8.44
C THR A 183 4.85 -6.83 9.04
N THR A 184 5.05 -6.80 10.36
CA THR A 184 6.10 -7.58 11.01
C THR A 184 5.54 -8.93 11.46
N PRO A 185 6.25 -10.05 11.21
CA PRO A 185 5.81 -11.37 11.66
C PRO A 185 5.60 -11.43 13.17
N LEU A 186 4.55 -12.12 13.60
CA LEU A 186 4.17 -12.30 15.00
C LEU A 186 5.20 -13.09 15.83
N SER A 187 6.18 -13.75 15.18
CA SER A 187 7.36 -14.34 15.84
C SER A 187 8.01 -13.42 16.88
N LYS A 188 8.06 -12.11 16.65
CA LYS A 188 8.68 -11.17 17.61
C LYS A 188 7.87 -10.99 18.89
N ALA A 189 6.56 -10.78 18.79
CA ALA A 189 5.68 -10.69 19.96
C ALA A 189 5.72 -11.98 20.80
N MET A 190 5.73 -13.09 20.08
CA MET A 190 5.83 -14.45 20.56
C MET A 190 7.12 -14.74 21.33
N ASP A 191 8.28 -14.45 20.73
CA ASP A 191 9.59 -14.65 21.35
C ASP A 191 9.80 -13.68 22.52
N ALA A 192 9.32 -12.44 22.41
CA ALA A 192 9.34 -11.46 23.49
C ALA A 192 8.56 -11.97 24.72
N PHE A 193 7.42 -12.62 24.51
CA PHE A 193 6.62 -13.18 25.60
C PHE A 193 7.34 -14.37 26.26
N CYS A 194 7.81 -15.33 25.46
CA CYS A 194 8.54 -16.51 25.93
C CYS A 194 9.80 -16.11 26.73
N ASN A 195 10.57 -15.14 26.22
CA ASN A 195 11.77 -14.63 26.90
C ASN A 195 11.44 -13.93 28.22
N ARG A 196 10.35 -13.17 28.27
CA ARG A 196 9.92 -12.46 29.48
C ARG A 196 9.43 -13.41 30.56
N GLN A 197 8.67 -14.43 30.19
CA GLN A 197 8.14 -15.43 31.11
C GLN A 197 9.10 -16.58 31.40
N LYS A 198 10.24 -16.65 30.70
CA LYS A 198 11.22 -17.76 30.76
C LYS A 198 10.59 -19.11 30.43
N ILE A 199 9.66 -19.12 29.47
CA ILE A 199 8.95 -20.32 29.03
C ILE A 199 9.50 -20.74 27.66
N ALA A 200 9.70 -22.04 27.47
CA ALA A 200 10.17 -22.58 26.20
C ALA A 200 9.13 -22.36 25.10
N ARG A 201 9.61 -22.00 23.91
CA ARG A 201 8.75 -21.74 22.75
C ARG A 201 7.88 -22.94 22.35
N SER A 202 8.39 -24.15 22.60
CA SER A 202 7.74 -25.43 22.31
C SER A 202 6.66 -25.82 23.32
N SER A 203 6.63 -25.24 24.52
CA SER A 203 5.68 -25.62 25.58
C SER A 203 4.41 -24.76 25.61
N VAL A 204 4.24 -23.87 24.64
CA VAL A 204 3.11 -22.94 24.58
C VAL A 204 2.52 -22.84 23.18
N ARG A 205 1.19 -22.71 23.12
CA ARG A 205 0.43 -22.39 21.91
C ARG A 205 -0.10 -20.98 22.02
N PHE A 206 -0.01 -20.25 20.92
CA PHE A 206 -0.55 -18.90 20.79
C PHE A 206 -1.80 -18.97 19.93
N LEU A 207 -2.88 -18.39 20.45
CA LEU A 207 -4.17 -18.37 19.81
C LEU A 207 -4.63 -16.92 19.64
N PHE A 208 -5.36 -16.69 18.57
CA PHE A 208 -6.08 -15.45 18.32
C PHE A 208 -7.49 -15.80 17.90
N LYS A 209 -8.50 -15.26 18.59
CA LYS A 209 -9.92 -15.60 18.39
C LYS A 209 -10.16 -17.12 18.41
N GLY A 210 -9.44 -17.84 19.28
CA GLY A 210 -9.52 -19.30 19.42
C GLY A 210 -8.79 -20.11 18.33
N GLN A 211 -8.17 -19.47 17.33
CA GLN A 211 -7.41 -20.15 16.28
C GLN A 211 -5.89 -20.02 16.49
N ARG A 212 -5.16 -21.12 16.25
CA ARG A 212 -3.69 -21.11 16.30
C ARG A 212 -3.13 -20.45 15.04
N PHE A 213 -2.24 -19.48 15.23
CA PHE A 213 -1.51 -18.85 14.13
C PHE A 213 -0.03 -19.26 14.07
N ARG A 214 0.57 -19.09 12.90
CA ARG A 214 1.97 -19.43 12.57
C ARG A 214 2.89 -18.25 12.91
N ASN A 215 4.14 -18.57 13.22
CA ASN A 215 5.19 -17.58 13.51
C ASN A 215 5.50 -16.62 12.34
N THR A 216 5.25 -17.05 11.09
CA THR A 216 5.43 -16.24 9.89
C THR A 216 4.25 -15.33 9.57
N GLN A 217 3.08 -15.55 10.19
CA GLN A 217 1.92 -14.71 9.97
C GLN A 217 2.12 -13.34 10.61
N THR A 218 1.57 -12.33 9.97
CA THR A 218 1.59 -10.95 10.42
C THR A 218 0.23 -10.58 11.03
N PRO A 219 0.14 -9.52 11.85
CA PRO A 219 -1.16 -9.05 12.35
C PRO A 219 -2.13 -8.70 11.23
N ALA A 220 -1.64 -8.20 10.09
CA ALA A 220 -2.46 -7.96 8.91
C ALA A 220 -3.04 -9.25 8.30
N ASP A 221 -2.31 -10.38 8.34
CA ASP A 221 -2.80 -11.66 7.81
C ASP A 221 -3.92 -12.27 8.68
N LEU A 222 -4.10 -11.77 9.91
CA LEU A 222 -5.06 -12.28 10.88
C LEU A 222 -6.17 -11.26 11.19
N ASP A 223 -6.21 -10.13 10.47
CA ASP A 223 -7.15 -9.03 10.74
C ASP A 223 -7.14 -8.59 12.22
N MET A 224 -5.94 -8.35 12.75
CA MET A 224 -5.73 -7.85 14.12
C MET A 224 -5.80 -6.31 14.20
N GLU A 225 -6.42 -5.80 15.25
CA GLU A 225 -6.62 -4.37 15.51
C GLU A 225 -5.83 -3.88 16.74
N ASP A 226 -5.83 -2.56 16.98
CA ASP A 226 -5.20 -1.98 18.17
C ASP A 226 -5.95 -2.39 19.45
N GLY A 227 -5.23 -2.98 20.39
CA GLY A 227 -5.78 -3.47 21.66
C GLY A 227 -6.16 -4.94 21.66
N ASP A 228 -5.98 -5.66 20.54
CA ASP A 228 -6.29 -7.08 20.43
C ASP A 228 -5.48 -7.98 21.35
N ILE A 229 -6.06 -9.13 21.70
CA ILE A 229 -5.53 -10.07 22.69
C ILE A 229 -5.10 -11.37 22.00
N ILE A 230 -3.88 -11.80 22.29
CA ILE A 230 -3.30 -13.10 21.93
C ILE A 230 -3.29 -13.96 23.18
N ASP A 231 -4.03 -15.06 23.14
CA ASP A 231 -4.11 -16.02 24.22
C ASP A 231 -2.94 -16.99 24.16
N VAL A 232 -2.30 -17.22 25.29
CA VAL A 232 -1.23 -18.20 25.45
C VAL A 232 -1.71 -19.35 26.32
N VAL A 233 -1.74 -20.53 25.73
CA VAL A 233 -2.11 -21.78 26.40
C VAL A 233 -0.86 -22.62 26.57
N VAL A 234 -0.56 -23.01 27.80
CA VAL A 234 0.55 -23.92 28.10
C VAL A 234 0.13 -25.32 27.70
N GLU A 235 0.95 -25.98 26.86
CA GLU A 235 0.77 -27.40 26.63
C GLU A 235 1.23 -28.13 27.90
N GLN A 236 0.30 -28.67 28.68
CA GLN A 236 0.66 -29.58 29.77
C GLN A 236 1.42 -30.76 29.17
N MET A 237 2.73 -30.83 29.42
CA MET A 237 3.43 -32.09 29.32
C MET A 237 2.92 -32.94 30.47
N GLY A 238 2.01 -33.87 30.15
CA GLY A 238 1.62 -34.93 31.06
C GLY A 238 2.88 -35.67 31.53
N CYS A 239 2.97 -35.86 32.84
CA CYS A 239 3.93 -36.76 33.45
C CYS A 239 3.74 -38.21 32.97
#